data_AF-A0A947PC49-F1
#
_entry.id   AF-A0A947PC49-F1
#
_cell.length_a   1.000
_cell.length_b   1.000
_cell.length_c   1.000
_cell.angle_alpha   90.00
_cell.angle_beta   90.00
_cell.angle_gamma   90.00
#
_symmetry.space_group_name_H-M   'P 1'
#
loop_
_entity.id
_entity.type
_entity.pdbx_description
1 polymer ?
#
loop_
_entity_poly.entity_id
_entity_poly.type
_entity_poly.pdbx_seq_one_letter_code
_entity_poly.pdbx_strand_id
1 'polypeptide(L)'
;MGMLLRMYKQYNKSIWLFLIMHPTFYFSIGFAMLTEYNFAAMMLLFIKTADIATKIMLIEQVFIKKELSQELGLILLAPINNFLPYLGLIIYPVLIILAV
;
A
#
# COMPACT_ATOMS: atom_id res chain seq x y z
N MET A 1 6.80 12.18 8.70
CA MET A 1 8.12 11.59 8.38
C MET A 1 8.49 10.30 9.11
N GLY A 2 8.16 10.13 10.41
CA GLY A 2 8.64 8.97 11.19
C GLY A 2 8.25 7.58 10.67
N MET A 3 7.03 7.41 10.12
CA MET A 3 6.60 6.13 9.55
C MET A 3 7.38 5.78 8.27
N LEU A 4 7.50 6.73 7.34
CA LEU A 4 8.30 6.59 6.11
C LEU A 4 9.77 6.24 6.41
N LEU A 5 10.37 6.86 7.42
CA LEU A 5 11.74 6.56 7.85
C LEU A 5 11.88 5.11 8.35
N ARG A 6 10.92 4.60 9.13
CA ARG A 6 10.92 3.21 9.62
C ARG A 6 10.80 2.23 8.45
N MET A 7 9.94 2.54 7.49
CA MET A 7 9.74 1.74 6.28
C MET A 7 11.00 1.73 5.42
N TYR A 8 11.66 2.89 5.24
CA TYR A 8 12.94 2.98 4.55
C TYR A 8 14.02 2.13 5.23
N LYS A 9 14.12 2.14 6.56
CA LYS A 9 15.11 1.32 7.29
C LYS A 9 14.95 -0.18 6.96
N GLN A 10 13.71 -0.66 6.86
CA GLN A 10 13.45 -2.04 6.49
C GLN A 10 13.74 -2.31 5.01
N TYR A 11 13.28 -1.43 4.13
CA TYR A 11 13.54 -1.51 2.69
C TYR A 11 15.04 -1.55 2.39
N ASN A 12 15.83 -0.69 3.04
CA ASN A 12 17.28 -0.62 2.88
C ASN A 12 18.00 -1.87 3.38
N LYS A 13 17.41 -2.62 4.33
CA LYS A 13 17.96 -3.90 4.80
C LYS A 13 17.69 -5.01 3.77
N SER A 14 16.48 -5.09 3.24
CA SER A 14 16.12 -5.99 2.14
C SER A 14 14.72 -5.67 1.61
N ILE A 15 14.54 -5.73 0.29
CA ILE A 15 13.23 -5.67 -0.35
C ILE A 15 12.28 -6.78 0.15
N TRP A 16 12.80 -7.98 0.44
CA TRP A 16 11.99 -9.11 0.92
C TRP A 16 11.41 -8.85 2.31
N LEU A 17 12.23 -8.28 3.20
CA LEU A 17 11.81 -7.89 4.54
C LEU A 17 10.73 -6.80 4.50
N PHE A 18 10.80 -5.91 3.50
CA PHE A 18 9.76 -4.91 3.26
C PHE A 18 8.46 -5.57 2.79
N LEU A 19 8.50 -6.46 1.80
CA LEU A 19 7.32 -7.15 1.27
C LEU A 19 6.61 -8.00 2.34
N ILE A 20 7.37 -8.73 3.17
CA ILE A 20 6.83 -9.59 4.25
C ILE A 20 6.05 -8.76 5.29
N MET A 21 6.38 -7.50 5.50
CA MET A 21 5.66 -6.62 6.43
C MET A 21 4.23 -6.27 5.99
N HIS A 22 3.78 -6.70 4.82
CA HIS A 22 2.44 -6.45 4.30
C HIS A 22 1.56 -7.72 4.37
N PRO A 23 1.11 -8.17 5.56
CA PRO A 23 0.32 -9.40 5.70
C PRO A 23 -0.98 -9.34 4.89
N THR A 24 -1.58 -8.15 4.76
CA THR A 24 -2.82 -7.97 3.96
C THR A 24 -2.64 -8.19 2.46
N PHE A 25 -1.40 -8.10 1.94
CA PHE A 25 -1.11 -8.44 0.55
C PHE A 25 -1.15 -9.95 0.34
N TYR A 26 -0.51 -10.73 1.22
CA TYR A 26 -0.58 -12.19 1.18
C TYR A 26 -2.00 -12.70 1.42
N PHE A 27 -2.75 -12.07 2.32
CA PHE A 27 -4.19 -12.34 2.48
C PHE A 27 -4.94 -12.12 1.15
N SER A 28 -4.68 -11.02 0.44
CA SER A 28 -5.36 -10.74 -0.82
C SER A 28 -5.04 -11.74 -1.93
N ILE A 29 -3.82 -12.27 -1.97
CA ILE A 29 -3.43 -13.36 -2.89
C ILE A 29 -4.22 -14.62 -2.56
N GLY A 30 -4.20 -15.04 -1.29
CA GLY A 30 -4.94 -16.24 -0.86
C GLY A 30 -6.44 -16.10 -1.07
N PHE A 31 -7.00 -14.92 -0.78
CA PHE A 31 -8.41 -14.63 -1.00
C PHE A 31 -8.79 -14.73 -2.48
N ALA A 32 -8.00 -14.14 -3.38
CA ALA A 32 -8.23 -14.26 -4.82
C ALA A 32 -8.17 -15.71 -5.31
N MET A 33 -7.27 -16.53 -4.77
CA MET A 33 -7.21 -17.97 -5.11
C MET A 33 -8.45 -18.73 -4.60
N LEU A 34 -8.91 -18.43 -3.39
CA LEU A 34 -10.09 -19.08 -2.79
C LEU A 34 -11.40 -18.71 -3.48
N THR A 35 -11.49 -17.50 -4.06
CA THR A 35 -12.67 -17.02 -4.78
C THR A 35 -12.54 -17.20 -6.30
N GLU A 36 -11.73 -18.15 -6.77
CA GLU A 36 -11.52 -18.45 -8.20
C GLU A 36 -11.22 -17.21 -9.07
N TYR A 37 -10.40 -16.29 -8.55
CA TYR A 37 -10.02 -15.05 -9.22
C TYR A 37 -11.20 -14.10 -9.54
N ASN A 38 -12.26 -14.12 -8.71
CA ASN A 38 -13.37 -13.17 -8.77
C ASN A 38 -12.86 -11.72 -8.94
N PHE A 39 -13.54 -10.94 -9.78
CA PHE A 39 -13.19 -9.56 -10.09
C PHE A 39 -12.99 -8.68 -8.84
N ALA A 40 -13.85 -8.79 -7.82
CA ALA A 40 -13.73 -8.01 -6.59
C ALA A 40 -12.51 -8.42 -5.75
N ALA A 41 -12.17 -9.71 -5.71
CA ALA A 41 -10.96 -10.20 -5.06
C ALA A 41 -9.68 -9.77 -5.81
N MET A 42 -9.73 -9.79 -7.14
CA MET A 42 -8.65 -9.28 -7.99
C MET A 42 -8.46 -7.76 -7.81
N MET A 43 -9.55 -7.00 -7.67
CA MET A 43 -9.49 -5.57 -7.35
C MET A 43 -8.85 -5.33 -5.97
N LEU A 44 -9.19 -6.15 -4.97
CA LEU A 44 -8.57 -6.08 -3.64
C LEU A 44 -7.06 -6.32 -3.73
N LEU A 45 -6.63 -7.34 -4.47
CA LEU A 45 -5.20 -7.62 -4.72
C LEU A 45 -4.51 -6.46 -5.46
N PHE A 46 -5.16 -5.88 -6.47
CA PHE A 46 -4.62 -4.75 -7.22
C PHE A 46 -4.42 -3.52 -6.32
N ILE A 47 -5.41 -3.17 -5.50
CA ILE A 47 -5.32 -2.06 -4.53
C ILE A 47 -4.15 -2.29 -3.57
N LYS A 48 -3.96 -3.52 -3.07
CA LYS A 48 -2.83 -3.85 -2.18
C LYS A 48 -1.48 -3.76 -2.90
N THR A 49 -1.43 -4.17 -4.15
CA THR A 49 -0.22 -4.05 -4.98
C THR A 49 0.13 -2.58 -5.21
N ALA A 50 -0.85 -1.75 -5.59
CA ALA A 50 -0.68 -0.33 -5.80
C ALA A 50 -0.24 0.41 -4.52
N ASP A 51 -0.78 0.02 -3.36
CA ASP A 51 -0.37 0.56 -2.05
C ASP A 51 1.13 0.30 -1.79
N ILE A 52 1.60 -0.94 -1.96
CA ILE A 52 3.01 -1.32 -1.78
C ILE A 52 3.90 -0.62 -2.81
N ALA A 53 3.50 -0.60 -4.09
CA ALA A 53 4.25 0.03 -5.16
C ALA A 53 4.43 1.54 -4.91
N THR A 54 3.37 2.22 -4.51
CA THR A 54 3.42 3.66 -4.16
C THR A 54 4.37 3.91 -3.00
N LYS A 55 4.35 3.05 -1.97
CA LYS A 55 5.27 3.15 -0.82
C LYS A 55 6.73 2.98 -1.24
N ILE A 56 7.04 2.02 -2.11
CA ILE A 56 8.40 1.83 -2.65
C ILE A 56 8.83 3.07 -3.42
N MET A 57 7.97 3.57 -4.32
CA MET A 57 8.24 4.77 -5.12
C MET A 57 8.54 5.98 -4.23
N LEU A 58 7.74 6.19 -3.18
CA LEU A 58 7.96 7.26 -2.20
C LEU A 58 9.28 7.09 -1.46
N ILE A 59 9.64 5.87 -1.05
CA ILE A 59 10.91 5.60 -0.38
C ILE A 59 12.09 5.92 -1.31
N GLU A 60 12.04 5.47 -2.55
CA GLU A 60 13.10 5.73 -3.53
C GLU A 60 13.27 7.23 -3.81
N GLN A 61 12.17 7.95 -4.04
CA GLN A 61 12.21 9.38 -4.33
C GLN A 61 12.70 10.21 -3.14
N VAL A 62 12.19 9.93 -1.93
CA VAL A 62 12.50 10.72 -0.74
C VAL A 62 13.89 10.41 -0.17
N PHE A 63 14.28 9.13 -0.08
CA PHE A 63 15.48 8.73 0.66
C PHE A 63 16.68 8.38 -0.24
N ILE A 64 16.44 7.83 -1.44
CA ILE A 64 17.52 7.39 -2.34
C ILE A 64 17.89 8.50 -3.32
N LYS A 65 16.93 8.91 -4.15
CA LYS A 65 17.13 9.94 -5.18
C LYS A 65 17.24 11.34 -4.59
N LYS A 66 16.61 11.57 -3.42
CA LYS A 66 16.48 12.90 -2.78
C LYS A 66 15.88 13.96 -3.71
N GLU A 67 15.21 13.52 -4.76
CA GLU A 67 14.49 14.34 -5.73
C GLU A 67 13.06 14.44 -5.22
N LEU A 68 12.85 15.32 -4.25
CA LEU A 68 11.50 15.72 -3.89
C LEU A 68 10.99 16.61 -5.02
N SER A 69 10.25 16.04 -5.99
CA SER A 69 9.54 16.89 -6.93
C SER A 69 8.60 17.81 -6.13
N GLN A 70 8.38 19.04 -6.61
CA GLN A 70 7.49 19.98 -5.92
C GLN A 70 6.12 19.34 -5.64
N GLU A 71 5.61 18.53 -6.57
CA GLU A 71 4.36 17.77 -6.43
C GLU A 71 4.40 16.76 -5.28
N LEU A 72 5.47 15.96 -5.17
CA LEU A 72 5.63 14.98 -4.10
C LEU A 72 5.81 15.64 -2.73
N GLY A 73 6.50 16.78 -2.68
CA GLY A 73 6.60 17.59 -1.48
C GLY A 73 5.25 18.12 -1.02
N LEU A 74 4.43 18.60 -1.95
CA LEU A 74 3.07 19.05 -1.66
C LEU A 74 2.18 17.90 -1.18
N ILE A 75 2.29 16.70 -1.75
CA ILE A 75 1.54 15.51 -1.31
C ILE A 75 1.95 15.08 0.09
N LEU A 76 3.25 15.11 0.41
CA LEU A 76 3.76 14.73 1.74
C LEU A 76 3.41 15.74 2.84
N LEU A 77 3.29 17.01 2.48
CA LEU A 77 2.89 18.09 3.39
C LEU A 77 1.37 18.30 3.41
N ALA A 78 0.63 17.73 2.47
CA ALA A 78 -0.80 17.84 2.41
C ALA A 78 -1.40 17.24 3.70
N PRO A 79 -2.31 17.96 4.37
CA PRO A 79 -3.03 17.39 5.49
C PRO A 79 -3.84 16.19 4.98
N ILE A 80 -3.48 15.00 5.46
CA ILE A 80 -4.25 13.79 5.19
C ILE A 80 -5.63 14.04 5.77
N ASN A 81 -6.65 14.07 4.90
CA ASN A 81 -8.02 14.20 5.34
C ASN A 81 -8.33 13.09 6.36
N ASN A 82 -8.89 13.46 7.50
CA ASN A 82 -9.27 12.52 8.57
C ASN A 82 -10.19 11.40 8.08
N PHE A 83 -10.89 11.57 6.95
CA PHE A 83 -11.71 10.52 6.33
C PHE A 83 -10.92 9.43 5.60
N LEU A 84 -9.69 9.72 5.14
CA LEU A 84 -8.90 8.80 4.30
C LEU A 84 -8.61 7.45 4.98
N PRO A 85 -8.27 7.38 6.29
CA PRO A 85 -8.09 6.10 6.99
C PRO A 85 -9.39 5.26 7.06
N TYR A 86 -10.56 5.90 7.08
CA TYR A 86 -11.85 5.22 7.18
C TYR A 86 -12.33 4.63 5.85
N LEU A 87 -11.80 5.10 4.71
CA LEU A 87 -12.14 4.52 3.40
C LEU A 87 -11.82 3.02 3.35
N GLY A 88 -10.70 2.61 3.94
CA GLY A 88 -10.33 1.18 4.02
C GLY A 88 -11.32 0.33 4.82
N LEU A 89 -12.00 0.91 5.81
CA LEU A 89 -13.01 0.21 6.61
C LEU A 89 -14.31 -0.07 5.84
N ILE A 90 -14.59 0.69 4.79
CA ILE A 90 -15.78 0.49 3.95
C ILE A 90 -15.42 -0.31 2.71
N ILE A 91 -14.34 0.09 2.01
CA ILE A 91 -13.97 -0.51 0.73
C ILE A 91 -13.63 -2.00 0.88
N TYR A 92 -12.87 -2.38 1.91
CA TYR A 92 -12.44 -3.78 2.04
C TYR A 92 -13.59 -4.75 2.35
N PRO A 93 -14.50 -4.50 3.32
CA PRO A 93 -15.64 -5.38 3.54
C PRO A 93 -16.55 -5.49 2.32
N VAL A 94 -16.80 -4.38 1.61
CA VAL A 94 -17.62 -4.40 0.39
C VAL A 94 -16.99 -5.29 -0.68
N LEU A 95 -15.68 -5.15 -0.93
CA LEU A 95 -14.97 -6.01 -1.89
C LEU A 95 -14.95 -7.48 -1.48
N ILE A 96 -14.89 -7.77 -0.18
CA ILE A 96 -14.95 -9.15 0.33
C ILE A 96 -16.35 -9.72 0.13
N ILE A 97 -17.41 -8.98 0.47
CA ILE A 97 -18.81 -9.42 0.30
C ILE A 97 -19.15 -9.63 -1.17
N LEU A 98 -18.64 -8.80 -2.08
CA LEU A 98 -18.88 -8.97 -3.52
C LEU A 98 -18.10 -10.15 -4.15
N ALA A 99 -17.09 -10.66 -3.46
CA ALA A 99 -16.25 -11.76 -3.95
C ALA A 99 -16.70 -13.14 -3.45
N VAL A 100 -17.49 -13.19 -2.37
CA VAL A 100 -18.05 -14.41 -1.75
C VAL A 100 -19.50 -14.59 -2.20
#